data_AF-A0A8D8L4U0-F1
#
_entry.id   AF-A0A8D8L4U0-F1
#
_cell.length_a   1.000
_cell.length_b   1.000
_cell.length_c   1.000
_cell.angle_alpha   90.00
_cell.angle_beta   90.00
_cell.angle_gamma   90.00
#
_symmetry.space_group_name_H-M   'P 1'
#
loop_
_entity.id
_entity.type
_entity.pdbx_description
1 polymer ?
#
loop_
_entity_poly.entity_id
_entity_poly.type
_entity_poly.pdbx_seq_one_letter_code
_entity_poly.pdbx_strand_id
1 'polypeptide(L)'
;FLVNLCRSKYIQFSFQILEGDTAVVTGYARTFNPTHKETIEEKTSTATIMKTKDFYKELRLRGYHYTGLFKSVLEARADGTHAKIQWKGNWVAFLDCLLQIGIIAVDTRSLMVPTAIEKISI
;
A
#
# COMPACT_ATOMS: atom_id res chain seq x y z
N PHE A 1 4.27 -20.56 -1.66
CA PHE A 1 5.28 -19.56 -1.28
C PHE A 1 6.02 -20.06 -0.06
N LEU A 2 7.36 -20.05 -0.11
CA LEU A 2 8.23 -20.34 1.03
C LEU A 2 8.78 -19.01 1.54
N VAL A 3 8.70 -18.78 2.85
CA VAL A 3 9.25 -17.59 3.51
C VAL A 3 10.44 -18.02 4.34
N ASN A 4 11.63 -17.54 3.96
CA ASN A 4 12.86 -17.82 4.68
C ASN A 4 13.18 -16.66 5.62
N LEU A 5 13.30 -16.98 6.91
CA LEU A 5 13.71 -16.04 7.95
C LEU A 5 15.17 -16.33 8.31
N CYS A 6 16.06 -15.38 8.04
CA CYS A 6 17.47 -15.52 8.41
C CYS A 6 17.70 -14.86 9.78
N ARG A 7 18.08 -15.66 10.78
CA ARG A 7 18.27 -15.18 12.15
C ARG A 7 19.67 -14.55 12.28
N SER A 8 19.75 -13.23 12.29
CA SER A 8 20.94 -12.48 12.71
C SER A 8 20.85 -12.13 14.20
N LYS A 9 21.97 -11.92 14.89
CA LYS A 9 22.07 -11.63 16.34
C LYS A 9 21.50 -10.24 16.76
N TYR A 10 20.61 -9.63 15.98
CA TYR A 10 20.07 -8.28 16.23
C TYR A 10 18.53 -8.24 16.16
N ILE A 11 17.96 -7.17 16.70
CA ILE A 11 16.51 -6.84 16.85
C ILE A 11 15.75 -6.71 15.49
N GLN A 12 16.42 -6.96 14.37
CA GLN A 12 15.91 -6.85 13.00
C GLN A 12 16.23 -8.12 12.22
N PHE A 13 15.21 -8.68 11.56
CA PHE A 13 15.29 -9.90 10.76
C PHE A 13 15.22 -9.55 9.28
N SER A 14 16.17 -10.02 8.48
CA SER A 14 15.99 -10.03 7.04
C SER A 14 15.13 -11.23 6.64
N PHE A 15 14.25 -11.01 5.66
CA PHE A 15 13.41 -12.07 5.11
C PHE A 15 13.45 -12.04 3.59
N GLN A 16 13.18 -13.20 2.99
CA GLN A 16 12.97 -13.33 1.56
C GLN A 16 11.77 -14.24 1.30
N ILE A 17 11.02 -13.94 0.24
CA ILE A 17 9.92 -14.75 -0.26
C ILE A 17 10.37 -15.32 -1.61
N LEU A 18 10.27 -16.64 -1.75
CA LEU A 18 10.65 -17.37 -2.95
C LEU A 18 9.42 -17.87 -3.71
N GLU A 19 9.49 -17.82 -5.04
CA GLU A 19 8.65 -18.55 -5.98
C GLU A 19 9.53 -19.51 -6.79
N GLY A 20 9.42 -20.81 -6.52
CA GLY A 20 10.45 -21.78 -6.92
C GLY A 20 11.80 -21.43 -6.29
N ASP A 21 12.84 -21.33 -7.11
CA ASP A 21 14.19 -20.93 -6.70
C ASP A 21 14.47 -19.43 -6.89
N THR A 22 13.46 -18.66 -7.30
CA THR A 22 13.61 -17.22 -7.58
C THR A 22 13.12 -16.39 -6.41
N ALA A 23 13.96 -15.46 -5.93
CA ALA A 23 13.55 -14.46 -4.95
C ALA A 23 12.62 -13.42 -5.58
N VAL A 24 11.39 -13.32 -5.06
CA VAL A 24 10.36 -12.38 -5.53
C VAL A 24 10.17 -11.19 -4.60
N VAL A 25 10.49 -11.35 -3.30
CA VAL A 25 10.48 -10.26 -2.32
C VAL A 25 11.65 -10.42 -1.37
N THR A 26 12.31 -9.31 -1.05
CA THR A 26 13.34 -9.21 -0.02
C THR A 26 13.01 -8.04 0.88
N GLY A 27 13.27 -8.16 2.19
CA GLY A 27 13.04 -7.04 3.09
C GLY A 27 13.52 -7.29 4.51
N TYR A 28 13.13 -6.39 5.39
CA TYR A 28 13.42 -6.47 6.81
C TYR A 28 12.14 -6.37 7.63
N ALA A 29 12.04 -7.21 8.67
CA ALA A 29 10.97 -7.20 9.64
C ALA A 29 11.57 -7.05 11.05
N ARG A 30 10.89 -6.29 11.90
CA ARG A 30 11.24 -6.15 13.32
C ARG A 30 9.97 -6.05 14.14
N THR A 31 10.03 -6.43 15.40
CA THR A 31 8.91 -6.25 16.33
C THR A 31 8.62 -4.76 16.50
N PHE A 32 7.35 -4.37 16.44
CA PHE A 32 6.94 -2.99 16.67
C PHE A 32 7.15 -2.62 18.14
N ASN A 33 7.77 -1.45 18.39
CA ASN A 33 7.95 -0.90 19.73
C ASN A 33 7.03 0.33 19.89
N PRO A 34 5.96 0.25 20.71
CA PRO A 34 4.94 1.29 20.80
C PRO A 34 5.41 2.59 21.45
N THR A 35 6.61 2.60 22.06
CA THR A 35 7.20 3.82 22.66
C THR A 35 7.57 4.86 21.60
N HIS A 36 7.68 4.45 20.34
CA HIS A 36 8.00 5.33 19.21
C HIS A 36 6.80 5.42 18.26
N LYS A 37 5.72 6.09 18.70
CA LYS A 37 4.62 6.44 17.78
C LYS A 37 5.10 7.56 16.87
N GLU A 38 5.13 7.28 15.57
CA GLU A 38 5.30 8.33 14.56
C GLU A 38 4.04 9.20 14.58
N THR A 39 4.22 10.50 14.78
CA THR A 39 3.15 11.47 14.63
C THR A 39 2.82 11.57 13.15
N ILE A 40 1.61 11.18 12.77
CA ILE A 40 1.10 11.42 11.42
C ILE A 40 0.66 12.89 11.39
N GLU A 41 1.43 13.74 10.70
CA GLU A 41 1.00 15.11 10.46
C GLU A 41 -0.18 15.11 9.49
N GLU A 42 -1.30 15.69 9.90
CA GLU A 42 -2.43 15.92 9.00
C GLU A 42 -2.06 17.01 7.99
N LYS A 43 -1.77 16.59 6.76
CA LYS A 43 -1.55 17.53 5.66
C LYS A 43 -2.88 18.12 5.22
N THR A 44 -3.08 19.41 5.48
CA THR A 44 -4.18 20.17 4.89
C THR A 44 -3.91 20.38 3.41
N SER A 45 -4.68 19.69 2.58
CA SER A 45 -4.67 19.88 1.12
C SER A 45 -6.02 20.42 0.61
N THR A 46 -5.98 21.12 -0.51
CA THR A 46 -7.18 21.59 -1.25
C THR A 46 -7.47 20.73 -2.48
N ALA A 47 -6.75 19.62 -2.66
CA ALA A 47 -6.92 18.72 -3.78
C ALA A 47 -8.35 18.17 -3.85
N THR A 48 -8.83 17.98 -5.09
CA THR A 48 -10.16 17.48 -5.36
C THR A 48 -10.39 16.13 -4.71
N ILE A 49 -11.54 15.98 -4.04
CA ILE A 49 -11.99 14.71 -3.49
C ILE A 49 -12.69 13.92 -4.58
N MET A 50 -12.20 12.71 -4.84
CA MET A 50 -12.82 11.74 -5.73
C MET A 50 -13.63 10.74 -4.90
N LYS A 51 -14.90 10.54 -5.27
CA LYS A 51 -15.72 9.44 -4.73
C LYS A 51 -15.35 8.14 -5.42
N THR A 52 -15.75 7.00 -4.84
CA THR A 52 -15.51 5.65 -5.38
C THR A 52 -15.63 5.55 -6.90
N LYS A 53 -16.71 6.08 -7.49
CA LYS A 53 -16.95 6.01 -8.94
C LYS A 53 -15.82 6.67 -9.74
N ASP A 54 -15.42 7.88 -9.36
CA ASP A 54 -14.42 8.66 -10.08
C ASP A 54 -13.01 8.11 -9.83
N PHE A 55 -12.72 7.72 -8.60
CA PHE A 55 -11.46 7.09 -8.21
C PHE A 55 -11.16 5.84 -9.06
N TYR A 56 -12.11 4.90 -9.12
CA TYR A 56 -11.92 3.68 -9.92
C TYR A 56 -12.09 3.90 -11.43
N LYS A 57 -12.74 4.99 -11.85
CA LYS A 57 -12.75 5.38 -13.25
C LYS A 57 -11.36 5.83 -13.69
N GLU A 58 -10.70 6.67 -12.90
CA GLU A 58 -9.33 7.12 -13.18
C GLU A 58 -8.35 5.94 -13.19
N LEU A 59 -8.39 5.06 -12.18
CA LEU A 59 -7.58 3.84 -12.18
C LEU A 59 -7.83 2.96 -13.41
N ARG A 60 -9.08 2.82 -13.85
CA ARG A 60 -9.39 2.06 -15.08
C ARG A 60 -8.83 2.73 -16.33
N LEU A 61 -8.84 4.05 -16.42
CA LEU A 61 -8.22 4.79 -17.53
C LEU A 61 -6.69 4.59 -17.58
N ARG A 62 -6.05 4.34 -16.43
CA ARG A 62 -4.63 4.01 -16.31
C ARG A 62 -4.32 2.51 -16.51
N GLY A 63 -5.33 1.68 -16.80
CA GLY A 63 -5.19 0.25 -17.06
C GLY A 63 -5.41 -0.67 -15.86
N TYR A 64 -5.84 -0.16 -14.70
CA TYR A 64 -6.11 -0.99 -13.52
C TYR A 64 -7.57 -1.45 -13.47
N HIS A 65 -7.77 -2.76 -13.44
CA HIS A 65 -9.09 -3.40 -13.47
C HIS A 65 -9.49 -4.01 -12.12
N TYR A 66 -9.59 -3.18 -11.08
CA TYR A 66 -9.97 -3.63 -9.74
C TYR A 66 -11.42 -4.07 -9.59
N THR A 67 -11.65 -5.15 -8.85
CA THR A 67 -12.98 -5.72 -8.56
C THR A 67 -13.06 -6.28 -7.13
N GLY A 68 -14.27 -6.59 -6.66
CA GLY A 68 -14.49 -7.29 -5.39
C GLY A 68 -13.91 -6.57 -4.17
N LEU A 69 -13.13 -7.29 -3.35
CA LEU A 69 -12.51 -6.76 -2.13
C LEU A 69 -11.48 -5.65 -2.41
N PHE A 70 -10.84 -5.67 -3.59
CA PHE A 70 -9.85 -4.68 -4.00
C PHE A 70 -10.49 -3.37 -4.49
N LYS A 71 -11.82 -3.31 -4.55
CA LYS A 71 -12.59 -2.11 -4.87
C LYS A 71 -13.24 -1.52 -3.62
N SER A 72 -12.44 -1.16 -2.61
CA SER A 72 -12.92 -0.76 -1.28
C SER A 72 -12.64 0.71 -0.87
N VAL A 73 -11.90 1.48 -1.66
CA VAL A 73 -11.80 2.95 -1.52
C VAL A 73 -13.16 3.65 -1.70
N LEU A 74 -13.61 4.36 -0.66
CA LEU A 74 -14.86 5.11 -0.60
C LEU A 74 -14.70 6.54 -1.12
N GLU A 75 -13.61 7.20 -0.74
CA GLU A 75 -13.19 8.50 -1.25
C GLU A 75 -11.68 8.67 -1.07
N ALA A 76 -11.06 9.44 -1.94
CA ALA A 76 -9.65 9.82 -1.83
C ALA A 76 -9.43 11.21 -2.43
N ARG A 77 -8.46 11.94 -1.90
CA ARG A 77 -7.96 13.17 -2.54
C ARG A 77 -7.05 12.80 -3.71
N ALA A 78 -7.12 13.60 -4.78
CA ALA A 78 -6.34 13.36 -5.99
C ALA A 78 -4.81 13.35 -5.78
N ASP A 79 -4.33 13.99 -4.73
CA ASP A 79 -2.91 14.02 -4.33
C ASP A 79 -2.54 12.91 -3.33
N GLY A 80 -3.47 12.00 -3.02
CA GLY A 80 -3.25 10.89 -2.08
C GLY A 80 -3.09 11.30 -0.61
N THR A 81 -3.26 12.58 -0.25
CA THR A 81 -3.07 13.07 1.13
C THR A 81 -4.11 12.53 2.11
N HIS A 82 -5.28 12.16 1.61
CA HIS A 82 -6.35 11.62 2.42
C HIS A 82 -7.16 10.58 1.66
N ALA A 83 -7.62 9.55 2.35
CA ALA A 83 -8.53 8.57 1.80
C ALA A 83 -9.35 7.87 2.89
N LYS A 84 -10.53 7.39 2.50
CA LYS A 84 -11.41 6.55 3.30
C LYS A 84 -11.55 5.21 2.62
N ILE A 85 -11.16 4.14 3.31
CA ILE A 85 -11.22 2.77 2.81
C ILE A 85 -12.22 1.98 3.64
N GLN A 86 -13.09 1.21 3.00
CA GLN A 86 -13.96 0.26 3.68
C GLN A 86 -13.15 -0.94 4.16
N TRP A 87 -13.12 -1.18 5.48
CA TRP A 87 -12.56 -2.41 6.03
C TRP A 87 -13.51 -3.59 5.79
N LYS A 88 -12.96 -4.70 5.26
CA LYS A 88 -13.72 -5.93 4.93
C LYS A 88 -13.10 -7.19 5.54
N GLY A 89 -12.33 -7.06 6.62
CA GLY A 89 -11.70 -8.21 7.27
C GLY A 89 -10.53 -8.83 6.49
N ASN A 90 -10.00 -8.16 5.45
CA ASN A 90 -8.94 -8.68 4.60
C ASN A 90 -7.78 -7.69 4.52
N TRP A 91 -6.66 -8.03 5.16
CA TRP A 91 -5.46 -7.20 5.21
C TRP A 91 -4.82 -6.99 3.83
N VAL A 92 -4.82 -8.01 2.97
CA VAL A 92 -4.24 -7.91 1.62
C VAL A 92 -4.98 -6.87 0.79
N ALA A 93 -6.31 -6.92 0.76
CA ALA A 93 -7.12 -5.96 0.03
C ALA A 93 -7.04 -4.55 0.61
N PHE A 94 -6.93 -4.43 1.94
CA PHE A 94 -6.78 -3.13 2.60
C PHE A 94 -5.43 -2.48 2.29
N LEU A 95 -4.34 -3.24 2.39
CA LEU A 95 -3.00 -2.75 2.03
C LEU A 95 -2.90 -2.42 0.54
N ASP A 96 -3.53 -3.21 -0.34
CA ASP A 96 -3.60 -2.88 -1.77
C ASP A 96 -4.35 -1.56 -2.02
N CYS A 97 -5.45 -1.30 -1.29
CA CYS A 97 -6.12 0.00 -1.37
C CYS A 97 -5.23 1.18 -0.96
N LEU A 98 -4.30 0.99 0.01
CA LEU A 98 -3.30 2.01 0.34
C LEU A 98 -2.33 2.27 -0.81
N LEU A 99 -1.90 1.21 -1.51
CA LEU A 99 -1.07 1.34 -2.72
C LEU A 99 -1.82 2.04 -3.86
N GLN A 100 -3.11 1.74 -4.05
CA GLN A 100 -3.96 2.41 -5.04
C GLN A 100 -4.03 3.92 -4.83
N ILE A 101 -4.08 4.38 -3.58
CA ILE A 101 -4.07 5.82 -3.24
C ILE A 101 -2.76 6.46 -3.64
N GLY A 102 -1.63 5.78 -3.39
CA GLY A 102 -0.31 6.23 -3.84
C GLY A 102 -0.20 6.31 -5.36
N ILE A 103 -0.76 5.34 -6.09
CA ILE A 103 -0.78 5.34 -7.57
C ILE A 103 -1.53 6.57 -8.11
N ILE A 104 -2.67 6.90 -7.51
CA ILE A 104 -3.49 8.05 -7.94
C ILE A 104 -2.75 9.38 -7.74
N ALA A 105 -1.98 9.51 -6.66
CA ALA A 105 -1.20 10.70 -6.34
C ALA A 105 -0.11 11.01 -7.39
N VAL A 106 0.31 10.01 -8.17
CA VAL A 106 1.26 10.22 -9.26
C VAL A 106 0.52 10.79 -10.47
N ASP A 107 0.98 11.95 -10.96
CA ASP A 107 0.35 12.69 -12.07
C ASP A 107 0.54 12.03 -13.45
N THR A 108 1.29 10.92 -13.53
CA THR A 108 1.42 10.16 -14.76
C THR A 108 0.23 9.23 -14.97
N ARG A 109 -0.35 9.22 -16.18
CA ARG A 109 -1.38 8.23 -16.58
C ARG A 109 -0.82 6.86 -16.98
N SER A 110 0.47 6.64 -16.78
CA SER A 110 1.13 5.36 -17.06
C SER A 110 0.74 4.32 -16.02
N LEU A 111 0.68 3.06 -16.46
CA LEU A 111 0.52 1.93 -15.57
C LEU A 111 1.82 1.72 -14.78
N MET A 112 1.73 1.82 -13.46
CA MET A 112 2.84 1.65 -12.52
C MET A 112 2.56 0.53 -11.53
N VAL A 113 3.60 -0.17 -11.13
CA VAL A 113 3.52 -1.18 -10.06
C VAL A 113 4.45 -0.73 -8.94
N PRO A 114 4.00 -0.70 -7.67
CA PRO A 114 4.88 -0.44 -6.54
C PRO A 114 6.02 -1.46 -6.51
N THR A 115 7.27 -0.99 -6.59
CA THR A 115 8.47 -1.85 -6.63
C THR A 115 9.19 -1.90 -5.29
N ALA A 116 9.02 -0.89 -4.44
CA ALA A 116 9.65 -0.82 -3.13
C ALA A 116 8.73 -0.08 -2.14
N ILE A 117 8.83 -0.50 -0.87
CA ILE A 117 8.18 0.17 0.25
C ILE A 117 9.26 0.37 1.30
N GLU A 118 9.48 1.62 1.70
CA GLU A 118 10.51 1.95 2.69
C GLU A 118 10.16 1.38 4.07
N LYS A 119 8.90 1.56 4.50
CA LYS A 119 8.44 1.13 5.80
C LYS A 119 6.93 0.94 5.84
N ILE A 120 6.50 -0.13 6.50
CA ILE A 120 5.11 -0.31 6.96
C ILE A 120 5.18 -0.60 8.46
N SER A 121 4.34 0.08 9.23
CA SER A 121 4.15 -0.20 10.66
C SER A 121 2.69 -0.63 10.85
N ILE A 122 2.48 -1.78 11.50
CA ILE A 122 1.17 -2.37 11.80
C ILE A 122 1.11 -2.67 13.29
#